data_AF-A0A1P8WQN1-F1
#
_entry.id   AF-A0A1P8WQN1-F1
#
_cell.length_a   1.000
_cell.length_b   1.000
_cell.length_c   1.000
_cell.angle_alpha   90.00
_cell.angle_beta   90.00
_cell.angle_gamma   90.00
#
_symmetry.space_group_name_H-M   'P 1'
#
loop_
_entity.id
_entity.type
_entity.pdbx_description
1 polymer ?
#
loop_
_entity_poly.entity_id
_entity_poly.type
_entity_poly.pdbx_seq_one_letter_code
_entity_poly.pdbx_strand_id
1 'polypeptide(L)'
;MCKPIVIRRQRFRFGSIYITCNAQERLNGDDIRNALSRHLSGDWGDVCDEDRQENELSLREGFRLLSVYHASDGTKFWVITEADRSSTTVLLPEDY
;
A
#
# COMPACT_ATOMS: atom_id res chain seq x y z
N MET A 1 13.43 12.19 -24.83
CA MET A 1 12.01 11.80 -24.97
C MET A 1 11.32 12.02 -23.62
N CYS A 2 10.27 12.84 -23.57
CA CYS A 2 9.46 13.00 -22.36
C CYS A 2 8.56 11.77 -22.21
N LYS A 3 8.64 11.07 -21.06
CA LYS A 3 7.74 9.94 -20.76
C LYS A 3 6.38 10.49 -20.32
N PRO A 4 5.26 9.92 -20.78
CA PRO A 4 3.94 10.32 -20.30
C PRO A 4 3.80 10.03 -18.80
N ILE A 5 3.18 10.96 -18.08
CA ILE A 5 2.82 10.76 -16.66
C ILE A 5 1.57 9.88 -16.63
N VAL A 6 1.68 8.67 -16.09
CA VAL A 6 0.53 7.77 -15.88
C VAL A 6 -0.13 8.13 -14.56
N ILE A 7 -1.30 8.76 -14.60
CA ILE A 7 -2.11 8.99 -13.40
C ILE A 7 -2.88 7.71 -13.08
N ARG A 8 -2.51 7.03 -12.00
CA ARG A 8 -3.26 5.85 -11.53
C ARG A 8 -4.56 6.29 -10.86
N ARG A 9 -5.70 5.73 -11.29
CA ARG A 9 -7.02 6.02 -10.71
C ARG A 9 -7.13 5.41 -9.31
N GLN A 10 -7.50 6.23 -8.33
CA GLN A 10 -7.80 5.79 -6.97
C GLN A 10 -9.08 4.92 -6.94
N ARG A 11 -9.02 3.74 -6.31
CA ARG A 11 -10.13 2.77 -6.23
C ARG A 11 -10.96 2.88 -4.93
N PHE A 12 -10.41 3.44 -3.86
CA PHE A 12 -11.06 3.51 -2.54
C PHE A 12 -10.57 4.73 -1.74
N ARG A 13 -11.31 5.14 -0.70
CA ARG A 13 -10.87 6.17 0.26
C ARG A 13 -9.76 5.61 1.15
N PHE A 14 -8.77 6.42 1.50
CA PHE A 14 -7.60 5.97 2.27
C PHE A 14 -7.44 6.66 3.62
N GLY A 15 -8.29 7.66 3.93
CA GLY A 15 -8.23 8.36 5.20
C GLY A 15 -6.89 9.03 5.46
N SER A 16 -6.46 9.04 6.72
CA SER A 16 -5.18 9.61 7.14
C SER A 16 -4.03 8.64 6.86
N ILE A 17 -2.91 9.16 6.35
CA ILE A 17 -1.72 8.35 6.09
C ILE A 17 -0.77 8.41 7.28
N TYR A 18 -0.34 7.23 7.73
CA TYR A 18 0.66 7.07 8.78
C TYR A 18 1.84 6.24 8.27
N ILE A 19 3.00 6.47 8.88
CA ILE A 19 4.22 5.70 8.65
C ILE A 19 4.78 5.41 10.04
N THR A 20 5.07 4.15 10.35
CA THR A 20 5.73 3.80 11.62
C THR A 20 7.12 4.42 11.68
N CYS A 21 7.64 4.70 12.88
CA CYS A 21 8.98 5.28 13.03
C CYS A 21 10.05 4.42 12.33
N ASN A 22 9.94 3.10 12.50
CA ASN A 22 10.87 2.13 11.92
C ASN A 22 10.81 2.11 10.39
N ALA A 23 9.62 2.16 9.79
CA ALA A 23 9.46 2.29 8.34
C ALA A 23 9.97 3.65 7.82
N GLN A 24 9.73 4.74 8.57
CA GLN A 24 10.22 6.07 8.20
C GLN A 24 11.76 6.16 8.21
N GLU A 25 12.42 5.42 9.10
CA GLU A 25 13.87 5.36 9.19
C GLU A 25 14.50 4.49 8.09
N ARG A 26 13.83 3.42 7.66
CA ARG A 26 14.37 2.47 6.67
C ARG A 26 13.98 2.74 5.23
N LEU A 27 12.82 3.33 4.99
CA LEU A 27 12.28 3.50 3.64
C LEU A 27 12.51 4.93 3.14
N ASN A 28 12.91 5.06 1.88
CA ASN A 28 12.98 6.38 1.25
C ASN A 28 11.59 6.85 0.78
N GLY A 29 11.46 8.17 0.58
CA GLY A 29 10.18 8.78 0.21
C GLY A 29 9.67 8.41 -1.18
N ASP A 30 10.54 8.02 -2.13
CA ASP A 30 10.11 7.61 -3.47
C ASP A 30 9.45 6.23 -3.44
N ASP A 31 10.02 5.28 -2.70
CA ASP A 31 9.48 3.94 -2.51
C ASP A 31 8.12 3.99 -1.79
N ILE A 32 8.00 4.82 -0.74
CA ILE A 32 6.74 5.04 -0.02
C ILE A 32 5.68 5.63 -0.96
N ARG A 33 6.00 6.70 -1.71
CA ARG A 33 5.05 7.34 -2.63
C ARG A 33 4.61 6.39 -3.75
N ASN A 34 5.52 5.59 -4.29
CA ASN A 34 5.21 4.59 -5.31
C ASN A 34 4.29 3.49 -4.75
N ALA A 35 4.61 2.94 -3.58
CA ALA A 35 3.78 1.94 -2.91
C ALA A 35 2.38 2.45 -2.59
N LEU A 36 2.24 3.67 -2.07
CA LEU A 36 0.93 4.30 -1.84
C LEU A 36 0.16 4.46 -3.15
N SER A 37 0.78 5.00 -4.21
CA SER A 37 0.12 5.15 -5.51
C SER A 37 -0.38 3.80 -6.07
N ARG A 38 0.42 2.74 -5.93
CA ARG A 38 0.07 1.39 -6.33
C ARG A 38 -1.09 0.84 -5.49
N HIS A 39 -1.02 0.96 -4.16
CA HIS A 39 -2.03 0.48 -3.23
C HIS A 39 -3.39 1.12 -3.52
N LEU A 40 -3.41 2.45 -3.65
CA LEU A 40 -4.63 3.21 -3.95
C LEU A 40 -5.22 2.87 -5.32
N SER A 41 -4.41 2.37 -6.25
CA SER A 41 -4.85 1.90 -7.56
C SER A 41 -5.31 0.44 -7.59
N GLY A 42 -5.20 -0.27 -6.46
CA GLY A 42 -5.47 -1.70 -6.36
C GLY A 42 -4.41 -2.60 -7.00
N ASP A 43 -3.18 -2.09 -7.15
CA ASP A 43 -2.01 -2.92 -7.41
C ASP A 43 -1.53 -3.42 -6.05
N TRP A 44 -1.85 -4.67 -5.71
CA TRP A 44 -1.61 -5.20 -4.36
C TRP A 44 -0.15 -5.64 -4.10
N GLY A 45 0.72 -5.50 -5.11
CA GLY A 45 2.11 -5.94 -5.02
C GLY A 45 2.27 -7.45 -4.85
N ASP A 46 3.23 -7.84 -4.02
CA ASP A 46 3.71 -9.20 -3.79
C ASP A 46 2.87 -9.95 -2.72
N VAL A 47 1.55 -9.90 -2.87
CA VAL A 47 0.60 -10.74 -2.13
C VAL A 47 0.29 -12.01 -2.92
N CYS A 48 -0.04 -13.11 -2.22
CA CYS A 48 -0.49 -14.34 -2.85
C CYS A 48 -1.87 -14.17 -3.51
N ASP A 49 -2.31 -15.18 -4.26
CA ASP A 49 -3.57 -15.11 -5.01
C ASP A 49 -4.80 -15.08 -4.09
N GLU A 50 -4.72 -15.73 -2.92
CA GLU A 50 -5.77 -15.71 -1.90
C GLU A 50 -5.92 -14.31 -1.30
N ASP A 51 -4.82 -13.68 -0.87
CA ASP A 51 -4.82 -12.31 -0.35
C ASP A 51 -5.26 -11.29 -1.41
N ARG A 52 -4.92 -11.54 -2.68
CA ARG A 52 -5.39 -10.74 -3.81
C ARG A 52 -6.90 -10.80 -3.95
N GLN A 53 -7.48 -12.00 -3.87
CA GLN A 53 -8.92 -12.20 -3.91
C GLN A 53 -9.61 -11.58 -2.69
N GLU A 54 -9.01 -11.72 -1.51
CA GLU A 54 -9.50 -11.11 -0.28
C GLU A 54 -9.52 -9.59 -0.37
N ASN A 55 -8.50 -8.95 -0.96
CA ASN A 55 -8.53 -7.50 -1.21
C ASN A 55 -9.67 -7.09 -2.15
N GLU A 56 -9.91 -7.85 -3.23
CA GLU A 56 -11.01 -7.56 -4.16
C GLU A 56 -12.39 -7.77 -3.52
N LEU A 57 -12.52 -8.74 -2.62
CA LEU A 57 -13.72 -8.91 -1.79
C LEU A 57 -13.86 -7.75 -0.80
N SER A 58 -12.80 -7.42 -0.08
CA SER A 58 -12.70 -6.34 0.90
C SER A 58 -13.05 -4.96 0.33
N LEU A 59 -12.80 -4.74 -0.96
CA LEU A 59 -13.25 -3.52 -1.64
C LEU A 59 -14.77 -3.40 -1.74
N ARG A 60 -15.49 -4.52 -1.81
CA ARG A 60 -16.96 -4.56 -1.87
C ARG A 60 -17.57 -4.62 -0.48
N GLU A 61 -17.02 -5.47 0.38
CA GLU A 61 -17.59 -5.78 1.70
C GLU A 61 -17.10 -4.85 2.81
N GLY A 62 -16.04 -4.07 2.56
CA GLY A 62 -15.52 -3.09 3.51
C GLY A 62 -14.58 -3.66 4.58
N PHE A 63 -13.87 -4.75 4.30
CA PHE A 63 -12.81 -5.25 5.20
C PHE A 63 -11.47 -4.58 4.94
N ARG A 64 -10.47 -4.87 5.78
CA ARG A 64 -9.11 -4.31 5.68
C ARG A 64 -8.43 -4.69 4.37
N LEU A 65 -7.66 -3.77 3.80
CA LEU A 65 -6.82 -4.03 2.63
C LEU A 65 -5.36 -4.18 3.02
N LEU A 66 -4.64 -5.09 2.37
CA LEU A 66 -3.22 -5.33 2.57
C LEU A 66 -2.48 -5.32 1.23
N SER A 67 -1.35 -4.62 1.16
CA SER A 67 -0.40 -4.76 0.06
C SER A 67 1.00 -4.99 0.57
N VAL A 68 1.78 -5.72 -0.23
CA VAL A 68 3.17 -6.05 0.07
C VAL A 68 4.05 -5.48 -1.02
N TYR A 69 5.04 -4.70 -0.64
CA TYR A 69 6.01 -4.11 -1.57
C TYR A 69 7.44 -4.34 -1.09
N HIS A 70 8.36 -4.09 -2.01
CA HIS A 70 9.78 -4.07 -1.75
C HIS A 70 10.32 -2.70 -2.15
N ALA A 71 11.12 -2.12 -1.27
CA ALA A 71 11.87 -0.90 -1.57
C ALA A 71 12.94 -1.19 -2.62
N SER A 72 13.54 -0.13 -3.15
CA SER A 72 14.63 -0.21 -4.14
C SER A 72 15.83 -1.02 -3.66
N ASP A 73 16.06 -1.12 -2.35
CA ASP A 73 17.10 -1.94 -1.73
C ASP A 73 16.65 -3.38 -1.40
N GLY A 74 15.41 -3.74 -1.72
CA GLY A 74 14.83 -5.05 -1.45
C GLY A 74 14.13 -5.17 -0.09
N THR A 75 14.11 -4.13 0.74
CA THR A 75 13.42 -4.17 2.04
C THR A 75 11.92 -4.38 1.85
N LYS A 76 11.38 -5.46 2.40
CA LYS A 76 9.94 -5.76 2.37
C LYS A 76 9.19 -4.87 3.34
N PHE A 77 8.07 -4.31 2.90
CA PHE A 77 7.19 -3.50 3.73
C PHE A 77 5.73 -3.63 3.28
N TRP A 78 4.82 -3.23 4.17
CA TRP A 78 3.38 -3.34 3.97
C TRP A 78 2.73 -1.96 3.85
N VAL A 79 1.62 -1.93 3.13
CA VAL A 79 0.66 -0.82 3.15
C VAL A 79 -0.70 -1.41 3.49
N ILE A 80 -1.29 -0.94 4.59
CA ILE A 80 -2.55 -1.45 5.13
C ILE A 80 -3.55 -0.31 5.16
N THR A 81 -4.77 -0.54 4.66
CA THR A 81 -5.90 0.39 4.85
C THR A 81 -6.97 -0.26 5.71
N GLU A 82 -7.36 0.38 6.81
CA GLU A 82 -8.34 -0.15 7.76
C GLU A 82 -9.73 -0.33 7.14
N ALA A 83 -10.53 -1.23 7.73
CA ALA A 83 -11.85 -1.62 7.23
C ALA A 83 -12.78 -0.41 7.01
N ASP A 84 -12.81 0.52 7.96
CA ASP A 84 -13.61 1.75 7.89
C ASP A 84 -13.03 2.83 6.96
N ARG A 85 -11.85 2.55 6.35
CA ARG A 85 -11.10 3.47 5.50
C ARG A 85 -10.70 4.77 6.19
N SER A 86 -10.59 4.77 7.52
CA SER A 86 -10.18 5.93 8.31
C SER A 86 -8.68 6.21 8.24
N SER A 87 -7.88 5.18 7.96
CA SER A 87 -6.42 5.30 7.89
C SER A 87 -5.78 4.32 6.91
N THR A 88 -4.62 4.73 6.39
CA THR A 88 -3.67 3.90 5.65
C THR A 88 -2.30 4.01 6.30
N THR A 89 -1.70 2.87 6.67
CA THR A 89 -0.41 2.82 7.36
C THR A 89 0.63 2.13 6.51
N VAL A 90 1.82 2.73 6.42
CA VAL A 90 3.04 2.12 5.87
C VAL A 90 3.89 1.63 7.04
N LEU A 91 4.27 0.36 7.01
CA LEU A 91 4.95 -0.30 8.13
C LEU A 91 5.85 -1.43 7.65
N LEU A 92 6.88 -1.76 8.43
CA LEU A 92 7.67 -2.97 8.21
C LEU A 92 6.95 -4.19 8.81
N PRO A 93 7.22 -5.42 8.35
CA PRO A 93 6.63 -6.63 8.92
C PRO A 93 6.86 -6.75 10.44
N GLU A 94 7.99 -6.24 10.95
CA GLU A 94 8.31 -6.30 12.38
C GLU A 94 7.51 -5.31 13.26
N ASP A 95 6.83 -4.33 12.64
CA ASP A 95 6.03 -3.33 13.37
C ASP A 95 4.59 -3.80 13.60
N TYR A 96 4.22 -4.97 13.09
CA TYR A 96 2.87 -5.55 13.14
C TYR A 96 2.80 -6.75 14.09
#